data_AF-A0A2E9IX33-F1
#
_entry.id   AF-A0A2E9IX33-F1
#
_cell.length_a   1.000
_cell.length_b   1.000
_cell.length_c   1.000
_cell.angle_alpha   90.00
_cell.angle_beta   90.00
_cell.angle_gamma   90.00
#
_symmetry.space_group_name_H-M   'P 1'
#
loop_
_entity.id
_entity.type
_entity.pdbx_description
1 polymer ?
#
loop_
_entity_poly.entity_id
_entity_poly.type
_entity_poly.pdbx_seq_one_letter_code
_entity_poly.pdbx_strand_id
1 'polypeptide(L)'
;MKRTNAAITNWVIELRDGALQVQRAFSFAHEADLMSFMEYVGKFMKCPGMTVVTSSTQHPKPSAIVRMEILPERALLKAAGDIATTCEQEYATILSSDVASAA
;
A
#
# COMPACT_ATOMS: atom_id res chain seq x y z
N MET A 1 14.60 17.65 -2.79
CA MET A 1 15.37 16.89 -3.81
C MET A 1 14.59 15.63 -4.18
N LYS A 2 14.16 15.46 -5.43
CA LYS A 2 13.56 14.19 -5.90
C LYS A 2 14.69 13.17 -6.03
N ARG A 3 14.70 12.13 -5.18
CA ARG A 3 15.59 10.98 -5.37
C ARG A 3 15.23 10.33 -6.70
N THR A 4 16.14 10.36 -7.66
CA THR A 4 16.01 9.62 -8.91
C THR A 4 15.94 8.14 -8.57
N ASN A 5 14.88 7.48 -9.03
CA ASN A 5 14.49 6.10 -8.73
C ASN A 5 15.62 5.05 -8.87
N ALA A 6 16.68 5.35 -9.61
CA ALA A 6 17.85 4.49 -9.85
C ALA A 6 18.81 4.32 -8.64
N ALA A 7 18.67 5.09 -7.55
CA ALA A 7 19.63 5.08 -6.44
C ALA A 7 19.18 4.31 -5.17
N ILE A 8 18.07 3.56 -5.23
CA ILE A 8 17.46 2.92 -4.05
C ILE A 8 18.04 1.51 -3.85
N THR A 9 19.21 1.41 -3.22
CA THR A 9 19.89 0.13 -2.97
C THR A 9 19.32 -0.65 -1.76
N ASN A 10 18.64 0.05 -0.85
CA ASN A 10 17.98 -0.49 0.34
C ASN A 10 16.46 -0.40 0.22
N TRP A 11 15.72 -1.12 1.05
CA TRP A 11 14.28 -0.87 1.20
C TRP A 11 14.06 0.53 1.75
N VAL A 12 13.30 1.33 1.01
CA VAL A 12 12.89 2.67 1.42
C VAL A 12 11.41 2.63 1.76
N ILE A 13 11.08 3.13 2.95
CA ILE A 13 9.71 3.24 3.46
C ILE A 13 9.41 4.73 3.59
N GLU A 14 8.39 5.20 2.89
CA GLU A 14 7.98 6.61 2.87
C GLU A 14 6.46 6.70 3.01
N LEU A 15 5.97 7.71 3.73
CA LEU A 15 4.55 8.06 3.73
C LEU A 15 4.29 9.03 2.57
N ARG A 16 3.42 8.68 1.64
CA ARG A 16 3.08 9.51 0.48
C ARG A 16 1.60 9.38 0.17
N ASP A 17 0.90 10.52 0.11
CA ASP A 17 -0.52 10.59 -0.23
C ASP A 17 -1.43 9.67 0.64
N GLY A 18 -1.10 9.52 1.93
CA GLY A 18 -1.79 8.62 2.90
C GLY A 18 -1.34 7.15 2.83
N ALA A 19 -0.71 6.73 1.74
CA ALA A 19 -0.17 5.38 1.64
C ALA A 19 1.22 5.25 2.30
N LEU A 20 1.47 4.11 2.93
CA LEU A 20 2.82 3.66 3.24
C LEU A 20 3.40 3.04 1.97
N GLN A 21 4.33 3.76 1.35
CA GLN A 21 5.04 3.32 0.15
C GLN A 21 6.34 2.63 0.53
N VAL A 22 6.48 1.36 0.13
CA VAL A 22 7.69 0.57 0.33
C VAL A 22 8.30 0.28 -1.03
N GLN A 23 9.54 0.71 -1.27
CA GLN A 23 10.17 0.55 -2.59
C GLN A 23 11.63 0.14 -2.50
N ARG A 24 12.09 -0.61 -3.51
CA ARG A 24 13.48 -1.00 -3.70
C ARG A 24 13.81 -1.16 -5.18
N ALA A 25 15.01 -0.72 -5.58
CA ALA A 25 15.57 -1.00 -6.89
C ALA A 25 16.46 -2.25 -6.83
N PHE A 26 16.32 -3.10 -7.84
CA PHE A 26 17.12 -4.29 -8.10
C PHE A 26 17.86 -4.08 -9.42
N SER A 27 19.19 -4.12 -9.39
CA SER A 27 20.02 -4.05 -10.58
C SER A 27 20.55 -5.43 -10.92
N PHE A 28 20.52 -5.77 -12.20
CA PHE A 28 20.93 -7.07 -12.70
C PHE A 28 22.15 -6.93 -13.62
N ALA A 29 22.96 -7.97 -13.71
CA ALA A 29 24.08 -8.01 -14.65
C ALA A 29 23.61 -8.28 -16.07
N HIS A 30 22.56 -9.11 -16.22
CA HIS A 30 22.01 -9.52 -17.51
C HIS A 30 20.49 -9.27 -17.56
N GLU A 31 19.99 -9.03 -18.77
CA GLU A 31 18.55 -8.83 -19.01
C GLU A 31 17.73 -10.11 -18.76
N ALA A 32 18.32 -11.29 -18.99
CA ALA A 32 17.68 -12.57 -18.67
C ALA A 32 17.32 -12.68 -17.18
N ASP A 33 18.20 -12.24 -16.28
CA ASP A 33 17.96 -12.26 -14.83
C ASP A 33 16.82 -11.31 -14.43
N LEU A 34 16.74 -10.14 -15.07
CA LEU A 34 15.64 -9.20 -14.91
C LEU A 34 14.32 -9.85 -15.34
N MET A 35 14.29 -10.52 -16.49
CA MET A 35 13.08 -11.17 -17.00
C MET A 35 12.61 -12.31 -16.09
N SER A 36 13.53 -13.16 -15.61
CA SER A 36 13.20 -14.22 -14.65
C SER A 36 12.69 -13.65 -13.32
N PHE A 37 13.29 -12.56 -12.84
CA PHE A 37 12.81 -11.86 -11.64
C PHE A 37 11.40 -11.30 -11.85
N MET A 38 11.13 -10.66 -12.99
CA MET A 38 9.81 -10.13 -13.33
C MET A 38 8.75 -11.22 -13.43
N GLU A 39 9.08 -12.37 -14.03
CA GLU A 39 8.17 -13.52 -14.11
C GLU A 39 7.84 -14.06 -12.72
N TYR A 40 8.84 -14.19 -11.85
CA TYR A 40 8.64 -14.66 -10.49
C TYR A 40 7.78 -13.68 -9.67
N VAL A 41 8.12 -12.39 -9.68
CA VAL A 41 7.35 -11.36 -8.95
C VAL A 41 5.95 -11.18 -9.53
N GLY A 42 5.79 -11.37 -10.85
CA GLY A 42 4.52 -11.37 -11.56
C GLY A 42 3.48 -12.32 -10.96
N LYS A 43 3.91 -13.45 -10.40
CA LYS A 43 3.03 -14.41 -9.70
C LYS A 43 2.38 -13.82 -8.44
N PHE A 44 3.02 -12.82 -7.83
CA PHE A 44 2.56 -12.13 -6.63
C PHE A 44 1.89 -10.78 -6.91
N MET A 45 1.88 -10.31 -8.17
CA MET A 45 1.20 -9.07 -8.59
C MET A 45 -0.33 -9.08 -8.41
N LYS A 46 -0.91 -10.19 -7.94
CA LYS A 46 -2.29 -10.25 -7.44
C LYS A 46 -2.49 -9.46 -6.14
N CYS A 47 -1.42 -8.97 -5.49
CA CYS A 47 -1.51 -8.09 -4.33
C CYS A 47 -1.93 -6.67 -4.79
N PRO A 48 -3.15 -6.20 -4.45
CA PRO A 48 -3.58 -4.85 -4.78
C PRO A 48 -2.70 -3.85 -4.04
N GLY A 49 -1.84 -3.13 -4.78
CA GLY A 49 -0.87 -2.18 -4.25
C GLY A 49 0.57 -2.47 -4.68
N MET A 50 0.88 -3.62 -5.28
CA MET A 50 2.23 -3.89 -5.80
C MET A 50 2.36 -3.49 -7.28
N THR A 51 3.32 -2.64 -7.58
CA THR A 51 3.70 -2.23 -8.93
C THR A 51 5.18 -2.52 -9.16
N VAL A 52 5.54 -3.05 -10.32
CA VAL A 52 6.93 -3.25 -10.71
C VAL A 52 7.24 -2.44 -11.97
N VAL A 53 8.22 -1.54 -11.89
CA VAL A 53 8.65 -0.71 -13.01
C VAL A 53 10.03 -1.16 -13.45
N THR A 54 10.18 -1.52 -14.73
CA THR A 54 11.47 -1.86 -15.31
C THR A 54 12.03 -0.66 -16.09
N SER A 55 13.34 -0.48 -16.05
CA SER A 55 14.04 0.45 -16.93
C SER A 55 15.12 -0.34 -17.65
N SER A 56 14.94 -0.53 -18.96
CA SER A 56 15.94 -1.17 -19.82
C SER A 56 16.70 -0.18 -20.70
N THR A 57 16.27 1.09 -20.79
CA THR A 57 16.71 1.94 -21.91
C THR A 57 17.79 2.98 -21.65
N GLN A 58 18.14 3.42 -20.42
CA GLN A 58 19.13 4.53 -20.28
C GLN A 58 20.04 4.54 -19.03
N HIS A 59 20.31 3.40 -18.38
CA HIS A 59 21.34 3.30 -17.32
C HIS A 59 22.15 2.00 -17.47
N PRO A 60 23.42 1.94 -17.04
CA PRO A 60 24.41 0.96 -17.53
C PRO A 60 24.11 -0.51 -17.19
N LYS A 61 23.05 -0.80 -16.42
CA LYS A 61 22.63 -2.15 -16.03
C LYS A 61 21.10 -2.27 -16.02
N PRO A 62 20.51 -3.39 -16.49
CA PRO A 62 19.09 -3.66 -16.39
C PRO A 62 18.60 -3.54 -14.94
N SER A 63 17.43 -2.94 -14.71
CA SER A 63 16.89 -2.80 -13.35
C SER A 63 15.37 -2.93 -13.26
N ALA A 64 14.91 -3.44 -12.12
CA ALA A 64 13.51 -3.48 -11.71
C ALA A 64 13.33 -2.70 -10.41
N ILE A 65 12.25 -1.94 -10.31
CA ILE A 65 11.85 -1.26 -9.09
C ILE A 65 10.56 -1.89 -8.62
N VAL A 66 10.61 -2.55 -7.48
CA VAL A 66 9.42 -3.07 -6.81
C VAL A 66 8.91 -1.98 -5.87
N ARG A 67 7.63 -1.63 -6.03
CA ARG A 67 6.91 -0.67 -5.21
C ARG A 67 5.66 -1.33 -4.65
N MET A 68 5.45 -1.19 -3.36
CA MET A 68 4.24 -1.62 -2.66
C MET A 68 3.60 -0.41 -1.99
N GLU A 69 2.33 -0.20 -2.26
CA GLU A 69 1.48 0.80 -1.62
C GLU A 69 0.56 0.07 -0.65
N ILE A 70 0.82 0.30 0.64
CA ILE A 70 0.01 -0.24 1.72
C ILE A 70 -0.86 0.91 2.21
N LEU A 71 -2.18 0.74 2.15
CA LEU A 71 -3.15 1.67 2.72
C LEU A 71 -3.58 1.17 4.11
N PRO A 72 -2.84 1.49 5.19
CA PRO A 72 -3.25 1.14 6.55
C PRO A 72 -4.58 1.81 6.90
N GLU A 73 -4.82 2.97 6.31
CA GLU A 73 -5.98 3.83 6.54
C GLU A 73 -7.29 3.18 6.12
N ARG A 74 -7.34 2.32 5.10
CA ARG A 74 -8.62 1.74 4.65
C ARG A 74 -9.21 0.76 5.67
N ALA A 75 -8.35 -0.02 6.32
CA ALA A 75 -8.76 -0.93 7.39
C ALA A 75 -9.11 -0.16 8.67
N LEU A 76 -8.29 0.85 9.02
CA LEU A 76 -8.52 1.71 10.19
C LEU A 76 -9.78 2.57 10.04
N LEU A 77 -10.03 3.14 8.87
CA LEU A 77 -11.23 3.93 8.55
C LEU A 77 -12.48 3.06 8.58
N LYS A 78 -12.41 1.83 8.06
CA LYS A 78 -13.52 0.88 8.16
C LYS A 78 -13.83 0.58 9.63
N ALA A 79 -12.81 0.25 10.43
CA ALA A 79 -12.99 -0.02 11.85
C ALA A 79 -13.56 1.19 12.61
N ALA A 80 -13.08 2.40 12.32
CA ALA A 80 -13.61 3.63 12.91
C ALA A 80 -15.08 3.87 12.54
N GLY A 81 -15.47 3.62 11.27
CA GLY A 81 -16.86 3.72 10.82
C GLY A 81 -17.78 2.69 11.48
N ASP A 82 -17.29 1.45 11.64
CA ASP A 82 -18.01 0.39 12.35
C ASP A 82 -18.26 0.80 13.81
N ILE A 83 -17.23 1.31 14.52
CA ILE A 83 -17.33 1.81 15.90
C ILE A 83 -18.31 2.97 16.01
N ALA A 84 -18.21 3.98 15.14
CA ALA A 84 -19.09 5.14 15.15
C ALA A 84 -20.56 4.73 14.96
N THR A 85 -20.83 3.79 14.06
CA THR A 85 -22.17 3.25 13.81
C THR A 85 -22.72 2.56 15.06
N THR A 86 -21.91 1.75 15.74
CA THR A 86 -22.31 1.12 17.00
C THR A 86 -22.63 2.15 18.09
N CYS A 87 -21.80 3.20 18.23
CA CYS A 87 -22.07 4.27 19.20
C CYS A 87 -23.40 4.99 18.94
N GLU A 88 -23.70 5.31 17.69
CA GLU A 88 -24.98 5.93 17.30
C GLU A 88 -26.18 5.03 17.57
N GLN A 89 -26.04 3.72 17.29
CA GLN A 89 -27.08 2.73 17.58
C GLN A 89 -27.37 2.64 19.09
N GLU A 90 -26.33 2.49 19.91
CA GLU A 90 -26.47 2.43 21.37
C GLU A 90 -27.07 3.73 21.92
N TYR A 91 -26.63 4.89 21.44
CA TYR A 91 -27.18 6.18 21.83
C TYR A 91 -28.67 6.31 21.48
N ALA A 92 -29.06 5.90 20.27
CA ALA A 92 -30.45 5.87 19.84
C ALA A 92 -31.29 4.90 20.69
N THR A 93 -30.74 3.73 21.04
CA THR A 93 -31.40 2.77 21.93
C THR A 93 -31.64 3.38 23.31
N ILE A 94 -30.65 4.04 23.91
CA ILE A 94 -30.78 4.72 25.21
C ILE A 94 -31.87 5.79 25.14
N LEU A 95 -31.83 6.67 24.14
CA LEU A 95 -32.83 7.71 23.95
C LEU A 95 -34.25 7.15 23.77
N SER A 96 -34.40 6.04 23.04
CA SER A 96 -35.70 5.39 22.84
C SER A 96 -36.25 4.71 24.10
N SER A 97 -35.37 4.29 25.00
CA SER A 97 -35.73 3.62 26.26
C SER A 97 -36.22 4.62 27.31
N ASP A 98 -35.64 5.82 27.35
CA ASP A 98 -36.07 6.90 28.25
C ASP A 98 -37.48 7.44 27.89
N VAL A 99 -37.87 7.43 26.62
CA VAL A 99 -39.21 7.84 26.19
C VAL A 99 -40.29 6.83 26.64
N ALA A 100 -39.95 5.54 26.76
CA ALA A 100 -40.86 4.51 27.24
C ALA A 100 -41.01 4.48 28.77
N SER A 101 -40.06 5.04 29.52
CA SER A 101 -40.12 5.14 30.99
C SER A 101 -40.88 6.38 31.48
N ALA A 102 -41.14 7.35 30.62
CA ALA A 102 -41.76 8.64 30.95
C ALA A 102 -43.22 8.79 30.45
N ALA A 103 -43.78 7.77 29.79
CA ALA A 103 -45.16 7.70 29.32
C ALA A 103 -45.98 6.69 30.13
#